data_AF-A0A671N9A6-F1
#
_entry.id   AF-A0A671N9A6-F1
#
_cell.length_a   1.000
_cell.length_b   1.000
_cell.length_c   1.000
_cell.angle_alpha   90.00
_cell.angle_beta   90.00
_cell.angle_gamma   90.00
#
_symmetry.space_group_name_H-M   'P 1'
#
loop_
_entity.id
_entity.type
_entity.pdbx_description
1 polymer ?
#
loop_
_entity_poly.entity_id
_entity_poly.type
_entity_poly.pdbx_seq_one_letter_code
_entity_poly.pdbx_strand_id
1 'polypeptide(L)'
;ADIARVFGLIMLPLFLYTTIFAVHFIVLNRSGPGDGFFSSAFQSRLIGNNLHNASMPEYLAYGSVITVKNLRIAGGYLHSHWHLYPEGVGAHQQQVTAYLHKDYNLWLVKRPDNSDDLTGPPELVRHGDIIRLEHKETTRNLHSHFHEAPLTKKHLQVTGYGINGSGDVNDLWQVEVCGGKKGDPVKVLRSKVHFLHRSTGCVLCSSGKTLPKWGWEQVEVTCSPYVKETPNTQWNIEDHINPKLPNISLSVLKPTFQEILWESHIVMIRGNSGLKPKDNEMNSKPWHWPINYQGLRFSGVNETEYRVYLLGNPVIWWLNLLSLALFVLMLTVASLAKQRGVKMEGMRKVHCHTLMEGGGMLLLGWLLHYLPFYVMGRILYYHHYFPAVLFSSMLTGITLDIFLQNLHLLLSSSISHHLMRGGQFIFLLGFIYSFYLFHPLSYGMRGPLAQDPASSMAGLRWMESWEF
;
A
#
# COMPACT_ATOMS: atom_id res chain seq x y z
N ALA A 1 -28.71 -25.37 -9.74
CA ALA A 1 -28.61 -24.08 -9.03
C ALA A 1 -27.14 -23.67 -8.80
N ASP A 2 -26.24 -24.62 -8.54
CA ASP A 2 -24.87 -24.31 -8.14
C ASP A 2 -24.02 -23.71 -9.27
N ILE A 3 -24.18 -24.17 -10.51
CA ILE A 3 -23.47 -23.60 -11.67
C ILE A 3 -23.85 -22.13 -11.91
N ALA A 4 -25.15 -21.79 -11.78
CA ALA A 4 -25.62 -20.41 -11.93
C ALA A 4 -25.05 -19.48 -10.85
N ARG A 5 -24.87 -19.98 -9.62
CA ARG A 5 -24.23 -19.23 -8.53
C ARG A 5 -22.74 -19.02 -8.78
N VAL A 6 -22.02 -20.05 -9.22
CA VAL A 6 -20.60 -19.92 -9.59
C VAL A 6 -20.43 -18.90 -10.71
N PHE A 7 -21.28 -18.97 -11.74
CA PHE A 7 -21.22 -18.01 -12.84
C PHE A 7 -21.54 -16.58 -12.38
N GLY A 8 -22.65 -16.39 -11.67
CA GLY A 8 -23.14 -15.07 -11.28
C GLY A 8 -22.36 -14.40 -10.15
N LEU A 9 -21.81 -15.17 -9.19
CA LEU A 9 -21.20 -14.63 -7.98
C LEU A 9 -19.66 -14.74 -7.96
N ILE A 10 -19.04 -15.50 -8.88
CA ILE A 10 -17.58 -15.63 -8.95
C ILE A 10 -17.07 -15.21 -10.34
N MET A 11 -17.53 -15.87 -11.40
CA MET A 11 -16.99 -15.65 -12.74
C MET A 11 -17.32 -14.25 -13.28
N LEU A 12 -18.57 -13.80 -13.13
CA LEU A 12 -18.99 -12.48 -13.60
C LEU A 12 -18.25 -11.34 -12.86
N PRO A 13 -18.17 -11.30 -11.51
CA PRO A 13 -17.36 -10.30 -10.81
C PRO A 13 -15.88 -10.33 -11.21
N LEU A 14 -15.29 -11.53 -11.35
CA LEU A 14 -13.89 -11.67 -11.77
C LEU A 14 -13.67 -11.13 -13.20
N PHE A 15 -14.59 -11.42 -14.11
CA PHE A 15 -14.56 -10.91 -15.48
C PHE A 15 -14.69 -9.38 -15.51
N LEU A 16 -15.65 -8.81 -14.78
CA LEU A 16 -15.82 -7.36 -14.69
C LEU A 16 -14.57 -6.69 -14.12
N TYR A 17 -14.02 -7.24 -13.04
CA TYR A 17 -12.81 -6.73 -12.41
C TYR A 17 -11.61 -6.76 -13.35
N THR A 18 -11.35 -7.89 -13.99
CA THR A 18 -10.24 -8.03 -14.97
C THR A 18 -10.41 -7.12 -16.18
N THR A 19 -11.65 -6.92 -16.65
CA THR A 19 -11.97 -5.99 -17.74
C THR A 19 -11.70 -4.53 -17.35
N ILE A 20 -12.03 -4.12 -16.13
CA ILE A 20 -11.71 -2.77 -15.63
C ILE A 20 -10.19 -2.54 -15.65
N PHE A 21 -9.39 -3.53 -15.22
CA PHE A 21 -7.93 -3.43 -15.31
C PHE A 21 -7.41 -3.43 -16.75
N ALA A 22 -8.04 -4.17 -17.65
CA ALA A 22 -7.70 -4.10 -19.08
C ALA A 22 -7.92 -2.69 -19.64
N VAL A 23 -9.07 -2.07 -19.35
CA VAL A 23 -9.35 -0.68 -19.73
C VAL A 23 -8.35 0.27 -19.08
N HIS A 24 -8.05 0.09 -17.79
CA HIS A 24 -7.08 0.90 -17.05
C HIS A 24 -5.70 0.91 -17.75
N PHE A 25 -5.15 -0.26 -18.11
CA PHE A 25 -3.84 -0.36 -18.77
C PHE A 25 -3.85 0.13 -20.23
N ILE A 26 -4.99 0.08 -20.91
CA ILE A 26 -5.12 0.63 -22.28
C ILE A 26 -5.13 2.16 -22.23
N VAL A 27 -5.87 2.74 -21.27
CA VAL A 27 -6.04 4.19 -21.13
C VAL A 27 -4.79 4.85 -20.52
N LEU A 28 -4.23 4.27 -19.46
CA LEU A 28 -3.07 4.83 -18.74
C LEU A 28 -1.77 4.20 -19.24
N ASN A 29 -1.45 4.43 -20.50
CA ASN A 29 -0.30 3.84 -21.19
C ASN A 29 0.93 4.74 -21.28
N ARG A 30 0.98 5.87 -20.55
CA ARG A 30 2.10 6.82 -20.56
C ARG A 30 2.91 6.76 -19.26
N SER A 31 4.20 7.08 -19.34
CA SER A 31 5.08 7.18 -18.17
C SER A 31 4.65 8.31 -17.23
N GLY A 32 4.94 8.13 -15.95
CA GLY A 32 4.69 9.12 -14.90
C GLY A 32 5.47 8.75 -13.63
N PRO A 33 5.45 9.58 -12.58
CA PRO A 33 6.32 9.43 -11.41
C PRO A 33 6.13 8.11 -10.63
N GLY A 34 5.00 7.43 -10.84
CA GLY A 34 4.69 6.14 -10.20
C GLY A 34 5.20 4.90 -10.96
N ASP A 35 5.82 5.05 -12.14
CA ASP A 35 6.34 3.92 -12.91
C ASP A 35 7.51 3.20 -12.21
N GLY A 36 8.27 3.91 -11.38
CA GLY A 36 9.42 3.41 -10.60
C GLY A 36 9.09 2.23 -9.68
N PHE A 37 7.83 2.08 -9.28
CA PHE A 37 7.38 0.94 -8.45
C PHE A 37 7.31 -0.38 -9.22
N PHE A 38 7.26 -0.31 -10.55
CA PHE A 38 7.13 -1.46 -11.44
C PHE A 38 8.49 -1.91 -12.00
N SER A 39 8.50 -3.13 -12.51
CA SER A 39 9.61 -3.78 -13.19
C SER A 39 9.96 -3.06 -14.49
N SER A 40 11.20 -3.19 -14.91
CA SER A 40 11.69 -2.66 -16.18
C SER A 40 10.91 -3.18 -17.38
N ALA A 41 10.44 -4.44 -17.31
CA ALA A 41 9.60 -5.05 -18.32
C ALA A 41 8.25 -4.33 -18.42
N PHE A 42 7.58 -4.08 -17.29
CA PHE A 42 6.33 -3.30 -17.26
C PHE A 42 6.54 -1.88 -17.80
N GLN A 43 7.59 -1.20 -17.34
CA GLN A 43 7.92 0.17 -17.74
C GLN A 43 8.15 0.30 -19.25
N SER A 44 8.70 -0.73 -19.91
CA SER A 44 8.91 -0.72 -21.37
C SER A 44 7.61 -0.62 -22.19
N ARG A 45 6.44 -0.90 -21.58
CA ARG A 45 5.13 -0.71 -22.22
C ARG A 45 4.66 0.74 -22.21
N LEU A 46 5.17 1.55 -21.28
CA LEU A 46 4.71 2.92 -21.06
C LEU A 46 5.33 3.87 -22.08
N ILE A 47 4.50 4.54 -22.86
CA ILE A 47 4.91 5.56 -23.83
C ILE A 47 5.56 6.73 -23.08
N GLY A 48 6.75 7.12 -23.53
CA GLY A 48 7.54 8.18 -22.89
C GLY A 48 8.53 7.69 -21.82
N ASN A 49 8.54 6.38 -21.49
CA ASN A 49 9.61 5.80 -20.69
C ASN A 49 10.86 5.60 -21.55
N ASN A 50 12.06 5.76 -20.98
CA ASN A 50 13.33 5.56 -21.70
C ASN A 50 13.53 4.11 -22.18
N LEU A 51 12.83 3.13 -21.60
CA LEU A 51 12.84 1.72 -22.03
C LEU A 51 11.84 1.45 -23.17
N HIS A 52 10.96 2.39 -23.49
CA HIS A 52 9.94 2.21 -24.51
C HIS A 52 10.56 2.20 -25.91
N ASN A 53 10.49 1.04 -26.57
CA ASN A 53 11.11 0.80 -27.87
C ASN A 53 12.62 1.12 -27.89
N ALA A 54 13.29 1.01 -26.74
CA ALA A 54 14.71 1.27 -26.64
C ALA A 54 15.54 0.22 -27.37
N SER A 55 16.73 0.65 -27.78
CA SER A 55 17.77 -0.22 -28.32
C SER A 55 19.04 -0.04 -27.52
N MET A 56 19.58 -1.14 -27.03
CA MET A 56 20.80 -1.17 -26.22
C MET A 56 21.52 -2.51 -26.42
N PRO A 57 22.80 -2.62 -26.05
CA PRO A 57 23.52 -3.87 -26.26
C PRO A 57 23.01 -4.99 -25.34
N GLU A 58 22.90 -6.21 -25.88
CA GLU A 58 22.32 -7.36 -25.15
C GLU A 58 23.20 -7.85 -24.00
N TYR A 59 24.52 -7.84 -24.16
CA TYR A 59 25.48 -8.46 -23.25
C TYR A 59 26.30 -7.40 -22.53
N LEU A 60 26.48 -7.58 -21.23
CA LEU A 60 27.38 -6.73 -20.44
C LEU A 60 28.84 -6.96 -20.86
N ALA A 61 29.62 -5.89 -20.95
CA ALA A 61 31.06 -5.95 -21.19
C ALA A 61 31.83 -5.03 -20.23
N TYR A 62 33.14 -5.27 -20.11
CA TYR A 62 34.03 -4.32 -19.46
C TYR A 62 34.09 -3.01 -20.25
N GLY A 63 34.15 -1.88 -19.53
CA GLY A 63 34.04 -0.53 -20.09
C GLY A 63 32.59 -0.07 -20.36
N SER A 64 31.59 -0.93 -20.10
CA SER A 64 30.19 -0.55 -20.21
C SER A 64 29.76 0.40 -19.10
N VAL A 65 28.93 1.37 -19.44
CA VAL A 65 28.21 2.20 -18.48
C VAL A 65 26.80 1.64 -18.31
N ILE A 66 26.41 1.36 -17.07
CA ILE A 66 25.15 0.70 -16.77
C ILE A 66 24.35 1.41 -15.68
N THR A 67 23.05 1.15 -15.65
CA THR A 67 22.22 1.35 -14.46
C THR A 67 21.83 -0.01 -13.90
N VAL A 68 21.84 -0.12 -12.57
CA VAL A 68 21.58 -1.38 -11.87
C VAL A 68 20.36 -1.19 -10.99
N LYS A 69 19.30 -1.96 -11.22
CA LYS A 69 18.03 -1.87 -10.48
C LYS A 69 17.80 -3.11 -9.64
N ASN A 70 17.43 -2.91 -8.38
CA ASN A 70 17.10 -4.02 -7.50
C ASN A 70 15.77 -4.67 -7.89
N LEU A 71 15.67 -6.01 -7.83
CA LEU A 71 14.46 -6.74 -8.22
C LEU A 71 13.40 -6.83 -7.12
N ARG A 72 13.67 -6.32 -5.91
CA ARG A 72 12.64 -6.09 -4.91
C ARG A 72 11.56 -5.20 -5.54
N ILE A 73 10.28 -5.47 -5.27
CA ILE A 73 9.21 -4.56 -5.68
C ILE A 73 9.40 -3.22 -4.95
N ALA A 74 9.25 -2.10 -5.66
CA ALA A 74 9.73 -0.79 -5.23
C ALA A 74 11.26 -0.76 -4.99
N GLY A 75 12.01 -1.56 -5.74
CA GLY A 75 13.46 -1.58 -5.77
C GLY A 75 13.98 -0.36 -6.51
N GLY A 76 14.87 0.38 -5.87
CA GLY A 76 15.54 1.52 -6.50
C GLY A 76 16.72 1.10 -7.38
N TYR A 77 17.22 2.08 -8.12
CA TYR A 77 18.51 2.03 -8.78
C TYR A 77 19.62 2.16 -7.75
N LEU A 78 20.69 1.39 -7.90
CA LEU A 78 21.91 1.60 -7.14
C LEU A 78 22.40 3.03 -7.41
N HIS A 79 22.50 3.82 -6.36
CA HIS A 79 22.72 5.26 -6.41
C HIS A 79 23.86 5.67 -5.47
N SER A 80 24.54 6.76 -5.81
CA SER A 80 25.55 7.39 -4.99
C SER A 80 25.55 8.90 -5.25
N HIS A 81 25.99 9.68 -4.27
CA HIS A 81 26.04 11.14 -4.33
C HIS A 81 27.17 11.68 -3.46
N TRP A 82 27.57 12.94 -3.62
CA TRP A 82 28.74 13.54 -2.94
C TRP A 82 28.68 13.57 -1.39
N HIS A 83 27.54 13.29 -0.77
CA HIS A 83 27.41 13.24 0.69
C HIS A 83 28.02 11.98 1.31
N LEU A 84 28.65 12.16 2.48
CA LEU A 84 29.25 11.08 3.27
C LEU A 84 28.26 10.58 4.34
N TYR A 85 28.45 9.35 4.82
CA TYR A 85 27.74 8.88 6.01
C TYR A 85 28.08 9.77 7.21
N PRO A 86 27.09 10.17 8.03
CA PRO A 86 27.34 11.04 9.18
C PRO A 86 28.17 10.34 10.25
N GLU A 87 28.79 11.12 11.12
CA GLU A 87 29.55 10.60 12.25
C GLU A 87 28.69 9.68 13.14
N GLY A 88 29.27 8.58 13.62
CA GLY A 88 28.54 7.55 14.39
C GLY A 88 27.73 6.55 13.54
N VAL A 89 27.66 6.72 12.21
CA VAL A 89 26.96 5.80 11.30
C VAL A 89 27.96 5.06 10.41
N GLY A 90 28.72 4.13 11.01
CA GLY A 90 29.71 3.32 10.30
C GLY A 90 30.93 4.15 9.87
N ALA A 91 31.53 3.77 8.74
CA ALA A 91 32.67 4.48 8.18
C ALA A 91 32.26 5.80 7.53
N HIS A 92 33.07 6.84 7.70
CA HIS A 92 32.86 8.16 7.12
C HIS A 92 33.28 8.21 5.63
N GLN A 93 32.51 7.51 4.80
CA GLN A 93 32.73 7.37 3.35
C GLN A 93 31.47 7.78 2.58
N GLN A 94 31.55 7.85 1.24
CA GLN A 94 30.44 8.26 0.40
C GLN A 94 29.23 7.33 0.57
N GLN A 95 28.04 7.92 0.64
CA GLN A 95 26.79 7.17 0.77
C GLN A 95 26.46 6.43 -0.52
N VAL A 96 26.09 5.16 -0.39
CA VAL A 96 25.49 4.36 -1.46
C VAL A 96 24.10 3.93 -1.02
N THR A 97 23.12 4.16 -1.87
CA THR A 97 21.70 3.98 -1.57
C THR A 97 20.98 3.34 -2.75
N ALA A 98 19.68 3.09 -2.59
CA ALA A 98 18.80 2.75 -3.69
C ALA A 98 17.78 3.88 -3.89
N TYR A 99 17.84 4.53 -5.05
CA TYR A 99 16.98 5.67 -5.40
C TYR A 99 15.88 5.24 -6.37
N LEU A 100 14.63 5.67 -6.15
CA LEU A 100 13.47 5.19 -6.92
C LEU A 100 13.33 5.84 -8.30
N HIS A 101 14.02 6.95 -8.53
CA HIS A 101 13.95 7.70 -9.79
C HIS A 101 15.23 7.53 -10.59
N LYS A 102 15.11 7.66 -11.92
CA LYS A 102 16.29 7.72 -12.80
C LYS A 102 16.95 9.08 -12.66
N ASP A 103 18.23 9.06 -12.35
CA ASP A 103 19.09 10.24 -12.20
C ASP A 103 20.51 9.87 -12.69
N TYR A 104 21.56 10.50 -12.16
CA TYR A 104 22.98 10.14 -12.33
C TYR A 104 23.36 8.76 -11.74
N ASN A 105 22.48 7.76 -11.79
CA ASN A 105 22.64 6.39 -11.28
C ASN A 105 23.56 5.52 -12.16
N LEU A 106 24.60 6.10 -12.74
CA LEU A 106 25.43 5.48 -13.76
C LEU A 106 26.69 4.86 -13.14
N TRP A 107 26.92 3.59 -13.45
CA TRP A 107 28.06 2.82 -12.98
C TRP A 107 28.89 2.33 -14.17
N LEU A 108 30.20 2.59 -14.13
CA LEU A 108 31.16 2.08 -15.10
C LEU A 108 31.67 0.71 -14.62
N VAL A 109 31.55 -0.30 -15.48
CA VAL A 109 32.05 -1.65 -15.22
C VAL A 109 33.53 -1.72 -15.58
N LYS A 110 34.38 -1.80 -14.57
CA LYS A 110 35.84 -1.92 -14.73
C LYS A 110 36.34 -3.33 -14.44
N ARG A 111 37.51 -3.62 -15.00
CA ARG A 111 38.27 -4.83 -14.70
C ARG A 111 38.82 -4.79 -13.27
N PRO A 112 39.16 -5.95 -12.68
CA PRO A 112 39.74 -6.00 -11.35
C PRO A 112 41.17 -5.46 -11.31
N ASP A 113 41.95 -5.69 -12.37
CA ASP A 113 43.22 -5.03 -12.61
C ASP A 113 42.94 -3.61 -13.12
N ASN A 114 43.68 -2.61 -12.62
CA ASN A 114 43.54 -1.21 -13.00
C ASN A 114 43.95 -0.93 -14.47
N SER A 115 43.87 -1.93 -15.35
CA SER A 115 44.08 -1.77 -16.78
C SER A 115 42.86 -1.08 -17.37
N ASP A 116 42.97 0.22 -17.63
CA ASP A 116 41.98 0.96 -18.42
C ASP A 116 42.19 0.76 -19.93
N ASP A 117 43.08 -0.16 -20.34
CA ASP A 117 43.30 -0.49 -21.74
C ASP A 117 42.12 -1.29 -22.31
N LEU A 118 41.20 -0.53 -22.90
CA LEU A 118 40.04 -1.05 -23.61
C LEU A 118 40.29 -1.13 -25.12
N THR A 119 41.50 -0.94 -25.65
CA THR A 119 41.73 -0.83 -27.12
C THR A 119 41.35 -2.09 -27.92
N GLY A 120 41.31 -3.26 -27.28
CA GLY A 120 40.90 -4.53 -27.88
C GLY A 120 39.39 -4.70 -28.13
N PRO A 121 38.98 -5.88 -28.66
CA PRO A 121 37.57 -6.22 -28.83
C PRO A 121 36.82 -6.20 -27.48
N PRO A 122 35.51 -5.92 -27.48
CA PRO A 122 34.74 -5.85 -26.24
C PRO A 122 34.73 -7.20 -25.53
N GLU A 123 35.24 -7.21 -24.30
CA GLU A 123 35.27 -8.38 -23.44
C GLU A 123 33.99 -8.46 -22.62
N LEU A 124 33.22 -9.54 -22.82
CA LEU A 124 31.94 -9.73 -22.13
C LEU A 124 32.14 -10.18 -20.68
N VAL A 125 31.31 -9.65 -19.78
CA VAL A 125 31.22 -10.11 -18.40
C VAL A 125 30.35 -11.36 -18.34
N ARG A 126 30.88 -12.40 -17.70
CA ARG A 126 30.24 -13.72 -17.58
C ARG A 126 29.99 -14.07 -16.11
N HIS A 127 29.15 -15.06 -15.90
CA HIS A 127 28.92 -15.64 -14.59
C HIS A 127 30.24 -16.13 -13.97
N GLY A 128 30.56 -15.61 -12.78
CA GLY A 128 31.76 -15.88 -12.02
C GLY A 128 32.87 -14.85 -12.19
N ASP A 129 32.73 -13.91 -13.12
CA ASP A 129 33.74 -12.89 -13.37
C ASP A 129 33.75 -11.83 -12.25
N ILE A 130 34.92 -11.27 -12.00
CA ILE A 130 35.13 -10.21 -11.00
C ILE A 130 35.12 -8.87 -11.73
N ILE A 131 34.39 -7.92 -11.16
CA ILE A 131 34.28 -6.56 -11.65
C ILE A 131 34.54 -5.56 -10.53
N ARG A 132 34.84 -4.32 -10.93
CA ARG A 132 34.71 -3.14 -10.09
C ARG A 132 33.61 -2.25 -10.66
N LEU A 133 32.75 -1.72 -9.81
CA LEU A 133 31.71 -0.77 -10.20
C LEU A 133 32.13 0.62 -9.75
N GLU A 134 32.45 1.49 -10.70
CA GLU A 134 32.80 2.89 -10.42
C GLU A 134 31.59 3.78 -10.70
N HIS A 135 31.19 4.61 -9.73
CA HIS A 135 30.14 5.58 -9.91
C HIS A 135 30.61 6.69 -10.85
N LYS A 136 29.94 6.88 -11.98
CA LYS A 136 30.41 7.74 -13.07
C LYS A 136 30.55 9.21 -12.67
N GLU A 137 29.63 9.71 -11.85
CA GLU A 137 29.59 11.13 -11.49
C GLU A 137 30.62 11.47 -10.40
N THR A 138 30.83 10.59 -9.43
CA THR A 138 31.70 10.86 -8.26
C THR A 138 33.06 10.19 -8.36
N THR A 139 33.25 9.30 -9.34
CA THR A 139 34.47 8.51 -9.58
C THR A 139 34.91 7.66 -8.38
N ARG A 140 33.94 7.26 -7.54
CA ARG A 140 34.14 6.38 -6.38
C ARG A 140 33.72 4.96 -6.72
N ASN A 141 34.43 3.98 -6.19
CA ASN A 141 34.13 2.56 -6.37
C ASN A 141 33.08 2.11 -5.36
N LEU A 142 32.20 1.20 -5.78
CA LEU A 142 31.32 0.46 -4.88
C LEU A 142 32.17 -0.40 -3.94
N HIS A 143 32.01 -0.18 -2.65
CA HIS A 143 32.88 -0.73 -1.61
C HIS A 143 32.07 -1.35 -0.48
N SER A 144 32.63 -2.36 0.19
CA SER A 144 32.08 -2.86 1.45
C SER A 144 33.18 -3.29 2.42
N HIS A 145 32.89 -3.24 3.72
CA HIS A 145 33.86 -3.49 4.78
C HIS A 145 33.18 -4.08 6.01
N PHE A 146 33.95 -4.45 7.04
CA PHE A 146 33.44 -5.06 8.27
C PHE A 146 32.76 -4.08 9.27
N HIS A 147 32.29 -2.92 8.80
CA HIS A 147 31.41 -2.06 9.59
C HIS A 147 29.94 -2.44 9.40
N GLU A 148 29.15 -2.31 10.45
CA GLU A 148 27.71 -2.56 10.41
C GLU A 148 26.96 -1.56 9.53
N ALA A 149 25.94 -2.04 8.82
CA ALA A 149 25.06 -1.18 8.04
C ALA A 149 24.29 -0.17 8.94
N PRO A 150 23.86 0.99 8.39
CA PRO A 150 23.23 2.06 9.16
C PRO A 150 22.02 1.62 9.99
N LEU A 151 21.06 0.92 9.37
CA LEU A 151 19.81 0.49 9.98
C LEU A 151 19.72 -1.03 10.15
N THR A 152 20.31 -1.80 9.24
CA THR A 152 20.28 -3.26 9.30
C THR A 152 21.57 -3.81 9.91
N LYS A 153 21.71 -3.68 11.23
CA LYS A 153 22.96 -3.98 11.98
C LYS A 153 23.56 -5.36 11.76
N LYS A 154 22.76 -6.35 11.34
CA LYS A 154 23.23 -7.71 10.98
C LYS A 154 23.93 -7.78 9.61
N HIS A 155 23.89 -6.72 8.83
CA HIS A 155 24.53 -6.62 7.51
C HIS A 155 25.74 -5.69 7.58
N LEU A 156 26.59 -5.77 6.56
CA LEU A 156 27.74 -4.90 6.39
C LEU A 156 27.35 -3.64 5.61
N GLN A 157 28.02 -2.52 5.94
CA GLN A 157 27.85 -1.24 5.27
C GLN A 157 28.42 -1.32 3.84
N VAL A 158 27.74 -0.62 2.93
CA VAL A 158 28.18 -0.42 1.54
C VAL A 158 28.37 1.07 1.34
N THR A 159 29.47 1.45 0.69
CA THR A 159 29.93 2.84 0.57
C THR A 159 30.53 3.09 -0.82
N GLY A 160 30.77 4.36 -1.13
CA GLY A 160 31.65 4.77 -2.22
C GLY A 160 33.05 5.06 -1.66
N TYR A 161 34.07 4.36 -2.17
CA TYR A 161 35.46 4.48 -1.74
C TYR A 161 36.41 4.80 -2.89
N GLY A 162 37.67 5.14 -2.60
CA GLY A 162 38.67 5.40 -3.62
C GLY A 162 38.59 6.81 -4.23
N ILE A 163 39.50 7.22 -5.11
CA ILE A 163 39.45 8.53 -5.81
C ILE A 163 39.83 8.31 -7.29
N ASN A 164 39.06 8.87 -8.23
CA ASN A 164 39.32 8.71 -9.67
C ASN A 164 39.45 7.23 -10.09
N GLY A 165 38.64 6.35 -9.50
CA GLY A 165 38.69 4.90 -9.75
C GLY A 165 39.82 4.13 -9.07
N SER A 166 40.77 4.82 -8.41
CA SER A 166 41.73 4.14 -7.53
C SER A 166 40.99 3.46 -6.39
N GLY A 167 41.42 2.27 -6.00
CA GLY A 167 40.66 1.40 -5.13
C GLY A 167 41.51 0.35 -4.44
N ASP A 168 40.87 -0.47 -3.63
CA ASP A 168 41.51 -1.60 -2.95
C ASP A 168 40.79 -2.93 -3.25
N VAL A 169 41.20 -4.00 -2.57
CA VAL A 169 40.61 -5.35 -2.76
C VAL A 169 39.14 -5.44 -2.32
N ASN A 170 38.66 -4.49 -1.51
CA ASN A 170 37.27 -4.40 -1.04
C ASN A 170 36.36 -3.63 -2.03
N ASP A 171 36.88 -3.30 -3.21
CA ASP A 171 36.08 -2.77 -4.33
C ASP A 171 35.69 -3.87 -5.33
N LEU A 172 36.09 -5.13 -5.06
CA LEU A 172 35.93 -6.25 -5.98
C LEU A 172 34.64 -7.03 -5.73
N TRP A 173 33.82 -7.12 -6.78
CA TRP A 173 32.52 -7.80 -6.77
C TRP A 173 32.50 -8.90 -7.82
N GLN A 174 32.18 -10.13 -7.41
CA GLN A 174 31.95 -11.23 -8.33
C GLN A 174 30.49 -11.22 -8.82
N VAL A 175 30.30 -11.27 -10.12
CA VAL A 175 28.97 -11.28 -10.75
C VAL A 175 28.48 -12.72 -10.89
N GLU A 176 27.39 -13.04 -10.22
CA GLU A 176 26.75 -14.35 -10.31
C GLU A 176 25.37 -14.23 -10.95
N VAL A 177 25.20 -14.78 -12.15
CA VAL A 177 23.89 -14.93 -12.79
C VAL A 177 23.09 -16.02 -12.07
N CYS A 178 21.92 -15.68 -11.54
CA CYS A 178 21.02 -16.62 -10.84
C CYS A 178 20.58 -17.73 -11.79
N GLY A 179 20.81 -19.00 -11.42
CA GLY A 179 20.55 -20.15 -12.28
C GLY A 179 21.46 -20.28 -13.51
N GLY A 180 22.49 -19.41 -13.62
CA GLY A 180 23.49 -19.47 -14.68
C GLY A 180 24.60 -20.48 -14.38
N LYS A 181 25.32 -20.88 -15.43
CA LYS A 181 26.50 -21.75 -15.37
C LYS A 181 27.76 -20.94 -15.65
N LYS A 182 28.92 -21.47 -15.26
CA LYS A 182 30.22 -20.86 -15.52
C LYS A 182 30.38 -20.56 -17.02
N GLY A 183 30.69 -19.30 -17.34
CA GLY A 183 30.87 -18.83 -18.71
C GLY A 183 29.60 -18.28 -19.37
N ASP A 184 28.42 -18.38 -18.75
CA ASP A 184 27.21 -17.76 -19.26
C ASP A 184 27.36 -16.22 -19.26
N PRO A 185 27.08 -15.53 -20.39
CA PRO A 185 27.21 -14.09 -20.45
C PRO A 185 26.08 -13.38 -19.70
N VAL A 186 26.38 -12.24 -19.08
CA VAL A 186 25.38 -11.43 -18.38
C VAL A 186 24.54 -10.68 -19.43
N LYS A 187 23.27 -11.03 -19.53
CA LYS A 187 22.28 -10.40 -20.44
C LYS A 187 21.53 -9.26 -19.74
N VAL A 188 21.53 -8.09 -20.37
CA VAL A 188 20.78 -6.89 -19.95
C VAL A 188 19.29 -7.17 -19.94
N LEU A 189 18.58 -6.64 -18.93
CA LEU A 189 17.15 -6.82 -18.63
C LEU A 189 16.66 -8.26 -18.35
N ARG A 190 17.40 -9.29 -18.77
CA ARG A 190 17.02 -10.71 -18.67
C ARG A 190 17.70 -11.42 -17.51
N SER A 191 18.97 -11.12 -17.26
CA SER A 191 19.74 -11.79 -16.20
C SER A 191 19.42 -11.17 -14.86
N LYS A 192 19.11 -12.04 -13.89
CA LYS A 192 19.09 -11.66 -12.48
C LYS A 192 20.47 -11.94 -11.94
N VAL A 193 21.16 -10.91 -11.45
CA VAL A 193 22.54 -11.02 -10.99
C VAL A 193 22.65 -10.75 -9.49
N HIS A 194 23.56 -11.47 -8.84
CA HIS A 194 24.10 -11.14 -7.54
C HIS A 194 25.48 -10.50 -7.72
N PHE A 195 25.78 -9.54 -6.85
CA PHE A 195 27.13 -9.03 -6.68
C PHE A 195 27.66 -9.54 -5.35
N LEU A 196 28.53 -10.53 -5.41
CA LEU A 196 29.17 -11.13 -4.24
C LEU A 196 30.46 -10.36 -3.94
N HIS A 197 30.54 -9.75 -2.76
CA HIS A 197 31.72 -9.02 -2.33
C HIS A 197 32.87 -9.98 -2.03
N ARG A 198 34.02 -9.81 -2.71
CA ARG A 198 35.11 -10.80 -2.67
C ARG A 198 35.78 -10.91 -1.31
N SER A 199 36.02 -9.80 -0.62
CA SER A 199 36.77 -9.81 0.64
C SER A 199 35.98 -10.37 1.82
N THR A 200 34.67 -10.13 1.86
CA THR A 200 33.82 -10.50 3.01
C THR A 200 32.89 -11.68 2.72
N GLY A 201 32.67 -12.02 1.45
CA GLY A 201 31.73 -13.08 1.03
C GLY A 201 30.25 -12.71 1.18
N CYS A 202 29.91 -11.45 1.48
CA CYS A 202 28.53 -11.00 1.56
C CYS A 202 27.98 -10.64 0.17
N VAL A 203 26.65 -10.60 0.03
CA VAL A 203 25.98 -10.25 -1.22
C VAL A 203 25.35 -8.86 -1.16
N LEU A 204 25.52 -8.05 -2.21
CA LEU A 204 24.90 -6.73 -2.33
C LEU A 204 23.38 -6.84 -2.27
N CYS A 205 22.76 -6.07 -1.37
CA CYS A 205 21.36 -6.22 -1.01
C CYS A 205 20.70 -4.87 -0.73
N SER A 206 19.48 -4.67 -1.23
CA SER A 206 18.62 -3.58 -0.77
C SER A 206 17.81 -4.05 0.43
N SER A 207 18.02 -3.46 1.61
CA SER A 207 17.32 -3.90 2.84
C SER A 207 15.82 -3.54 2.82
N GLY A 208 15.45 -2.57 1.98
CA GLY A 208 14.10 -2.04 1.88
C GLY A 208 13.71 -1.07 3.00
N LYS A 209 14.61 -0.78 3.94
CA LYS A 209 14.42 0.27 4.95
C LYS A 209 14.73 1.64 4.36
N THR A 210 13.92 2.62 4.69
CA THR A 210 14.15 4.02 4.34
C THR A 210 15.16 4.65 5.30
N LEU A 211 16.20 5.26 4.75
CA LEU A 211 17.19 6.01 5.52
C LEU A 211 16.55 7.25 6.15
N PRO A 212 17.05 7.73 7.30
CA PRO A 212 16.60 9.00 7.88
C PRO A 212 16.94 10.20 6.97
N LYS A 213 16.57 11.41 7.41
CA LYS A 213 16.79 12.66 6.65
C LYS A 213 18.21 12.87 6.13
N TRP A 214 19.24 12.41 6.87
CA TRP A 214 20.64 12.51 6.44
C TRP A 214 20.95 11.68 5.19
N GLY A 215 20.15 10.64 4.90
CA GLY A 215 20.23 9.80 3.72
C GLY A 215 19.10 10.10 2.74
N TRP A 216 18.52 11.30 2.80
CA TRP A 216 17.54 11.84 1.85
C TRP A 216 16.28 10.97 1.70
N GLU A 217 15.92 10.21 2.73
CA GLU A 217 14.78 9.27 2.69
C GLU A 217 14.86 8.26 1.52
N GLN A 218 16.09 7.97 1.08
CA GLN A 218 16.36 6.94 0.09
C GLN A 218 16.41 5.56 0.75
N VAL A 219 16.43 4.49 -0.05
CA VAL A 219 16.43 3.12 0.48
C VAL A 219 17.85 2.68 0.83
N GLU A 220 18.02 2.02 1.96
CA GLU A 220 19.30 1.49 2.44
C GLU A 220 19.81 0.35 1.52
N VAL A 221 21.06 0.49 1.06
CA VAL A 221 21.84 -0.59 0.42
C VAL A 221 22.88 -1.11 1.41
N THR A 222 23.01 -2.42 1.46
CA THR A 222 23.83 -3.16 2.43
C THR A 222 24.50 -4.34 1.76
N CYS A 223 25.46 -4.97 2.43
CA CYS A 223 26.01 -6.24 2.01
C CYS A 223 25.62 -7.32 3.03
N SER A 224 24.75 -8.25 2.61
CA SER A 224 24.16 -9.25 3.49
C SER A 224 25.08 -10.47 3.60
N PRO A 225 25.46 -10.91 4.81
CA PRO A 225 26.21 -12.16 4.99
C PRO A 225 25.35 -13.39 4.67
N TYR A 226 24.02 -13.22 4.55
CA TYR A 226 23.09 -14.30 4.20
C TYR A 226 22.91 -14.36 2.69
N VAL A 227 23.68 -15.23 2.03
CA VAL A 227 23.67 -15.42 0.57
C VAL A 227 22.47 -16.29 0.13
N LYS A 228 21.25 -15.86 0.49
CA LYS A 228 20.02 -16.49 0.02
C LYS A 228 19.53 -15.76 -1.23
N GLU A 229 19.20 -16.51 -2.28
CA GLU A 229 18.53 -15.96 -3.46
C GLU A 229 17.16 -15.40 -3.08
N THR A 230 17.10 -14.08 -2.95
CA THR A 230 15.87 -13.34 -2.68
C THR A 230 15.79 -12.14 -3.62
N PRO A 231 14.59 -11.61 -3.92
CA PRO A 231 14.48 -10.41 -4.75
C PRO A 231 15.28 -9.20 -4.22
N ASN A 232 15.55 -9.15 -2.91
CA ASN A 232 16.35 -8.08 -2.28
C ASN A 232 17.83 -8.14 -2.64
N THR A 233 18.38 -9.33 -2.89
CA THR A 233 19.78 -9.56 -3.26
C THR A 233 19.98 -9.61 -4.77
N GLN A 234 18.88 -9.77 -5.52
CA GLN A 234 18.90 -9.83 -6.98
C GLN A 234 18.82 -8.45 -7.60
N TRP A 235 19.68 -8.23 -8.58
CA TRP A 235 19.76 -7.01 -9.35
C TRP A 235 19.58 -7.31 -10.84
N ASN A 236 19.11 -6.32 -11.58
CA ASN A 236 18.98 -6.34 -13.02
C ASN A 236 19.77 -5.16 -13.59
N ILE A 237 20.45 -5.41 -14.71
CA ILE A 237 21.07 -4.35 -15.50
C ILE A 237 19.98 -3.80 -16.39
N GLU A 238 19.58 -2.56 -16.14
CA GLU A 238 18.40 -2.00 -16.80
C GLU A 238 18.75 -1.18 -18.04
N ASP A 239 19.66 -0.23 -17.90
CA ASP A 239 20.19 0.57 -18.99
C ASP A 239 21.65 0.22 -19.23
N HIS A 240 22.06 0.26 -20.50
CA HIS A 240 23.38 -0.19 -20.91
C HIS A 240 23.89 0.60 -22.11
N ILE A 241 25.03 1.24 -21.93
CA ILE A 241 25.72 2.04 -22.95
C ILE A 241 27.12 1.47 -23.14
N ASN A 242 27.39 0.97 -24.35
CA ASN A 242 28.73 0.61 -24.78
C ASN A 242 28.86 0.80 -26.30
N PRO A 243 29.71 1.73 -26.79
CA PRO A 243 29.82 2.03 -28.22
C PRO A 243 30.44 0.88 -29.03
N LYS A 244 31.07 -0.11 -28.40
CA LYS A 244 31.74 -1.24 -29.07
C LYS A 244 30.82 -2.42 -29.31
N LEU A 245 29.61 -2.41 -28.76
CA LEU A 245 28.65 -3.50 -28.90
C LEU A 245 27.47 -3.09 -29.78
N PRO A 246 26.91 -4.02 -30.58
CA PRO A 246 25.72 -3.74 -31.38
C PRO A 246 24.48 -3.64 -30.49
N ASN A 247 23.62 -2.67 -30.78
CA ASN A 247 22.33 -2.51 -30.11
C ASN A 247 21.29 -3.49 -30.65
N ILE A 248 20.48 -4.06 -29.76
CA ILE A 248 19.31 -4.88 -30.12
C ILE A 248 18.01 -4.19 -29.73
N SER A 249 16.92 -4.46 -30.45
CA SER A 249 15.59 -3.97 -30.10
C SER A 249 15.05 -4.71 -28.88
N LEU A 250 14.59 -3.97 -27.87
CA LEU A 250 14.00 -4.53 -26.66
C LEU A 250 12.50 -4.85 -26.76
N SER A 251 11.90 -4.75 -27.95
CA SER A 251 10.47 -5.01 -28.16
C SER A 251 10.02 -6.42 -27.71
N VAL A 252 10.96 -7.38 -27.69
CA VAL A 252 10.77 -8.77 -27.25
C VAL A 252 10.52 -8.89 -25.74
N LEU A 253 10.84 -7.88 -24.94
CA LEU A 253 10.73 -7.90 -23.48
C LEU A 253 9.38 -7.37 -22.94
N LYS A 254 8.42 -7.06 -23.82
CA LYS A 254 7.12 -6.53 -23.39
C LYS A 254 6.32 -7.64 -22.67
N PRO A 255 5.92 -7.43 -21.39
CA PRO A 255 5.17 -8.43 -20.63
C PRO A 255 3.74 -8.59 -21.17
N THR A 256 3.21 -9.79 -20.98
CA THR A 256 1.84 -10.17 -21.27
C THR A 256 0.84 -9.45 -20.37
N PHE A 257 -0.45 -9.50 -20.73
CA PHE A 257 -1.52 -8.92 -19.90
C PHE A 257 -1.58 -9.55 -18.50
N GLN A 258 -1.37 -10.87 -18.39
CA GLN A 258 -1.45 -11.56 -17.11
C GLN A 258 -0.30 -11.16 -16.17
N GLU A 259 0.91 -11.02 -16.72
CA GLU A 259 2.08 -10.57 -15.96
C GLU A 259 1.89 -9.15 -15.41
N ILE A 260 1.41 -8.22 -16.24
CA ILE A 260 1.16 -6.84 -15.78
C ILE A 260 0.02 -6.77 -14.76
N LEU A 261 -1.02 -7.59 -14.92
CA LEU A 261 -2.13 -7.66 -13.98
C LEU A 261 -1.64 -8.16 -12.62
N TRP A 262 -0.89 -9.26 -12.63
CA TRP A 262 -0.33 -9.86 -11.42
C TRP A 262 0.65 -8.92 -10.72
N GLU A 263 1.58 -8.34 -11.47
CA GLU A 263 2.55 -7.38 -10.94
C GLU A 263 1.85 -6.17 -10.30
N SER A 264 0.86 -5.61 -10.98
CA SER A 264 0.06 -4.49 -10.46
C SER A 264 -0.62 -4.83 -9.13
N HIS A 265 -1.20 -6.02 -8.98
CA HIS A 265 -1.80 -6.45 -7.72
C HIS A 265 -0.79 -6.61 -6.60
N ILE A 266 0.41 -7.12 -6.89
CA ILE A 266 1.49 -7.19 -5.91
C ILE A 266 1.89 -5.79 -5.45
N VAL A 267 2.03 -4.84 -6.39
CA VAL A 267 2.33 -3.44 -6.07
C VAL A 267 1.21 -2.81 -5.23
N MET A 268 -0.07 -3.07 -5.57
CA MET A 268 -1.22 -2.58 -4.79
C MET A 268 -1.25 -3.12 -3.36
N ILE A 269 -1.07 -4.44 -3.18
CA ILE A 269 -1.05 -5.07 -1.85
C ILE A 269 0.08 -4.49 -1.00
N ARG A 270 1.27 -4.37 -1.57
CA ARG A 270 2.44 -3.83 -0.85
C ARG A 270 2.29 -2.35 -0.54
N GLY A 271 1.87 -1.55 -1.51
CA GLY A 271 1.56 -0.13 -1.31
C GLY A 271 0.56 0.04 -0.17
N ASN A 272 -0.51 -0.76 -0.16
CA ASN A 272 -1.51 -0.73 0.90
C ASN A 272 -0.95 -1.16 2.28
N SER A 273 -0.08 -2.16 2.32
CA SER A 273 0.59 -2.60 3.56
C SER A 273 1.65 -1.60 4.08
N GLY A 274 2.18 -0.76 3.19
CA GLY A 274 3.19 0.26 3.48
C GLY A 274 2.63 1.54 4.09
N LEU A 275 1.31 1.76 4.00
CA LEU A 275 0.61 2.91 4.60
C LEU A 275 0.48 2.75 6.12
N LYS A 276 1.62 2.75 6.82
CA LYS A 276 1.66 2.65 8.28
C LYS A 276 1.36 4.01 8.93
N PRO A 277 0.64 4.04 10.06
CA PRO A 277 0.42 5.28 10.80
C PRO A 277 1.75 5.84 11.27
N LYS A 278 1.95 7.15 11.11
CA LYS A 278 3.07 7.87 11.74
C LYS A 278 2.68 8.24 13.17
N ASP A 279 3.66 8.27 14.07
CA ASP A 279 3.44 8.47 15.52
C ASP A 279 2.74 9.79 15.89
N ASN A 280 2.70 10.77 14.97
CA ASN A 280 2.13 12.10 15.20
C ASN A 280 0.92 12.43 14.31
N GLU A 281 0.41 11.49 13.51
CA GLU A 281 -0.77 11.74 12.65
C GLU A 281 -2.06 11.29 13.37
N MET A 282 -3.05 12.18 13.44
CA MET A 282 -4.38 11.88 13.98
C MET A 282 -5.09 10.83 13.10
N ASN A 283 -5.04 9.58 13.53
CA ASN A 283 -5.66 8.45 12.84
C ASN A 283 -6.82 7.89 13.66
N SER A 284 -7.91 7.52 12.98
CA SER A 284 -9.08 6.93 13.64
C SER A 284 -8.86 5.45 13.93
N LYS A 285 -9.39 4.96 15.05
CA LYS A 285 -9.35 3.53 15.41
C LYS A 285 -10.72 2.88 15.15
N PRO A 286 -10.79 1.58 14.85
CA PRO A 286 -12.06 0.90 14.57
C PRO A 286 -13.15 1.14 15.62
N TRP A 287 -12.79 1.10 16.91
CA TRP A 287 -13.75 1.33 17.99
C TRP A 287 -14.28 2.77 18.07
N HIS A 288 -13.61 3.76 17.47
CA HIS A 288 -14.11 5.14 17.41
C HIS A 288 -15.40 5.24 16.58
N TRP A 289 -15.57 4.37 15.58
CA TRP A 289 -16.54 4.61 14.51
C TRP A 289 -17.99 4.37 14.93
N PRO A 290 -18.37 3.27 15.63
CA PRO A 290 -19.78 3.03 15.98
C PRO A 290 -20.33 4.05 16.98
N ILE A 291 -19.51 4.51 17.91
CA ILE A 291 -19.90 5.51 18.92
C ILE A 291 -19.80 6.96 18.41
N ASN A 292 -19.31 7.13 17.19
CA ASN A 292 -19.04 8.44 16.58
C ASN A 292 -18.01 9.27 17.36
N TYR A 293 -17.00 8.64 17.97
CA TYR A 293 -16.07 9.28 18.91
C TYR A 293 -15.33 10.46 18.31
N GLN A 294 -14.74 10.29 17.13
CA GLN A 294 -13.96 11.32 16.45
C GLN A 294 -14.27 11.28 14.95
N GLY A 295 -14.49 12.45 14.37
CA GLY A 295 -14.70 12.63 12.94
C GLY A 295 -13.38 12.86 12.20
N LEU A 296 -13.48 13.29 10.95
CA LEU A 296 -12.34 13.61 10.10
C LEU A 296 -12.48 15.01 9.51
N ARG A 297 -11.45 15.85 9.68
CA ARG A 297 -11.37 17.16 9.00
C ARG A 297 -11.12 16.93 7.50
N PHE A 298 -12.00 17.47 6.65
CA PHE A 298 -11.87 17.40 5.19
C PHE A 298 -11.20 18.63 4.61
N SER A 299 -11.49 19.82 5.14
CA SER A 299 -10.92 21.09 4.66
C SER A 299 -10.81 22.14 5.74
N GLY A 300 -9.78 22.98 5.61
CA GLY A 300 -9.61 24.23 6.35
C GLY A 300 -9.28 24.08 7.83
N VAL A 301 -8.42 24.98 8.33
CA VAL A 301 -8.22 25.21 9.77
C VAL A 301 -8.53 26.67 10.12
N ASN A 302 -8.44 27.56 9.13
CA ASN A 302 -8.65 28.98 9.28
C ASN A 302 -10.14 29.32 9.41
N GLU A 303 -10.45 30.35 10.19
CA GLU A 303 -11.81 30.80 10.49
C GLU A 303 -12.51 31.47 9.29
N THR A 304 -11.70 31.99 8.35
CA THR A 304 -12.16 32.73 7.17
C THR A 304 -12.56 31.83 6.00
N GLU A 305 -12.08 30.58 5.98
CA GLU A 305 -12.36 29.61 4.94
C GLU A 305 -13.53 28.71 5.31
N TYR A 306 -14.19 28.15 4.30
CA TYR A 306 -15.20 27.12 4.56
C TYR A 306 -14.51 25.82 5.01
N ARG A 307 -14.89 25.36 6.19
CA ARG A 307 -14.41 24.11 6.77
C ARG A 307 -15.47 23.03 6.59
N VAL A 308 -15.03 21.83 6.23
CA VAL A 308 -15.89 20.65 6.12
C VAL A 308 -15.37 19.60 7.09
N TYR A 309 -16.28 19.04 7.89
CA TYR A 309 -15.95 18.03 8.89
C TYR A 309 -16.84 16.81 8.71
N LEU A 310 -16.20 15.68 8.42
CA LEU A 310 -16.89 14.42 8.27
C LEU A 310 -17.20 13.84 9.65
N LEU A 311 -18.46 13.96 10.04
CA LEU A 311 -19.04 13.33 11.21
C LEU A 311 -20.33 12.64 10.79
N GLY A 312 -20.53 11.40 11.24
CA GLY A 312 -21.83 10.75 11.08
C GLY A 312 -22.90 11.51 11.86
N ASN A 313 -24.15 11.52 11.38
CA ASN A 313 -25.25 12.12 12.13
C ASN A 313 -25.36 11.40 13.49
N PRO A 314 -25.10 12.07 14.63
CA PRO A 314 -24.98 11.39 15.92
C PRO A 314 -26.26 10.67 16.34
N VAL A 315 -27.43 11.22 15.99
CA VAL A 315 -28.73 10.62 16.29
C VAL A 315 -28.87 9.27 15.57
N ILE A 316 -28.49 9.20 14.30
CA ILE A 316 -28.54 7.96 13.51
C ILE A 316 -27.49 6.96 14.01
N TRP A 317 -26.27 7.41 14.29
CA TRP A 317 -25.18 6.54 14.77
C TRP A 317 -25.51 5.89 16.11
N TRP A 318 -25.99 6.69 17.07
CA TRP A 318 -26.33 6.17 18.40
C TRP A 318 -27.60 5.34 18.38
N LEU A 319 -28.59 5.69 17.56
CA LEU A 319 -29.75 4.84 17.34
C LEU A 319 -29.35 3.48 16.75
N ASN A 320 -28.44 3.46 15.78
CA ASN A 320 -27.91 2.24 15.20
C ASN A 320 -27.18 1.38 16.23
N LEU A 321 -26.36 2.00 17.08
CA LEU A 321 -25.65 1.30 18.15
C LEU A 321 -26.61 0.71 19.19
N LEU A 322 -27.62 1.49 19.60
CA LEU A 322 -28.66 1.02 20.51
C LEU A 322 -29.49 -0.10 19.89
N SER A 323 -29.85 0.03 18.60
CA SER A 323 -30.61 -0.97 17.88
C SER A 323 -29.84 -2.27 17.68
N LEU A 324 -28.52 -2.20 17.51
CA LEU A 324 -27.66 -3.40 17.49
C LEU A 324 -27.72 -4.16 18.81
N ALA A 325 -27.66 -3.47 19.95
CA ALA A 325 -27.83 -4.09 21.27
C ALA A 325 -29.23 -4.69 21.45
N LEU A 326 -30.27 -3.95 21.05
CA LEU A 326 -31.66 -4.43 21.06
C LEU A 326 -31.83 -5.67 20.17
N PHE A 327 -31.23 -5.68 18.99
CA PHE A 327 -31.26 -6.81 18.07
C PHE A 327 -30.67 -8.07 18.71
N VAL A 328 -29.49 -7.97 19.33
CA VAL A 328 -28.86 -9.10 20.03
C VAL A 328 -29.76 -9.61 21.15
N LEU A 329 -30.41 -8.72 21.91
CA LEU A 329 -31.39 -9.11 22.93
C LEU A 329 -32.60 -9.82 22.32
N MET A 330 -33.20 -9.28 21.28
CA MET A 330 -34.35 -9.89 20.61
C MET A 330 -33.98 -11.24 19.99
N LEU A 331 -32.80 -11.35 19.39
CA LEU A 331 -32.28 -12.58 18.77
C LEU A 331 -32.04 -13.66 19.82
N THR A 332 -31.46 -13.31 20.97
CA THR A 332 -31.24 -14.25 22.07
C THR A 332 -32.57 -14.74 22.66
N VAL A 333 -33.53 -13.86 22.90
CA VAL A 333 -34.89 -14.23 23.35
C VAL A 333 -35.59 -15.13 22.33
N ALA A 334 -35.55 -14.78 21.04
CA ALA A 334 -36.15 -15.58 19.98
C ALA A 334 -35.51 -16.97 19.86
N SER A 335 -34.17 -17.04 19.96
CA SER A 335 -33.42 -18.29 19.91
C SER A 335 -33.75 -19.19 21.10
N LEU A 336 -33.81 -18.63 22.32
CA LEU A 336 -34.20 -19.36 23.53
C LEU A 336 -35.65 -19.85 23.45
N ALA A 337 -36.58 -19.03 22.97
CA ALA A 337 -37.97 -19.42 22.81
C ALA A 337 -38.14 -20.54 21.78
N LYS A 338 -37.38 -20.51 20.69
CA LYS A 338 -37.32 -21.59 19.69
C LYS A 338 -36.75 -22.87 20.30
N GLN A 339 -35.66 -22.78 21.07
CA GLN A 339 -35.03 -23.93 21.73
C GLN A 339 -35.92 -24.56 22.80
N ARG A 340 -36.72 -23.76 23.52
CA ARG A 340 -37.71 -24.23 24.50
C ARG A 340 -39.01 -24.78 23.89
N GLY A 341 -39.12 -24.82 22.56
CA GLY A 341 -40.29 -25.37 21.87
C GLY A 341 -41.56 -24.54 22.04
N VAL A 342 -41.44 -23.24 22.31
CA VAL A 342 -42.62 -22.36 22.43
C VAL A 342 -43.34 -22.32 21.08
N LYS A 343 -44.62 -22.75 21.03
CA LYS A 343 -45.43 -22.68 19.81
C LYS A 343 -45.56 -21.22 19.35
N MET A 344 -44.99 -20.92 18.18
CA MET A 344 -45.02 -19.62 17.52
C MET A 344 -46.04 -19.69 16.37
N GLU A 345 -47.19 -19.06 16.54
CA GLU A 345 -48.28 -19.05 15.55
C GLU A 345 -48.44 -17.67 14.88
N GLY A 346 -48.96 -17.66 13.66
CA GLY A 346 -49.26 -16.44 12.90
C GLY A 346 -48.05 -15.52 12.66
N MET A 347 -48.27 -14.21 12.84
CA MET A 347 -47.26 -13.15 12.61
C MET A 347 -45.99 -13.33 13.45
N ARG A 348 -46.09 -13.96 14.63
CA ARG A 348 -44.94 -14.18 15.52
C ARG A 348 -43.89 -15.09 14.90
N LYS A 349 -44.32 -16.08 14.11
CA LYS A 349 -43.42 -16.96 13.35
C LYS A 349 -42.69 -16.20 12.25
N VAL A 350 -43.41 -15.31 11.55
CA VAL A 350 -42.84 -14.46 10.49
C VAL A 350 -41.80 -13.52 11.09
N HIS A 351 -42.13 -12.80 12.18
CA HIS A 351 -41.18 -11.90 12.86
C HIS A 351 -39.93 -12.63 13.34
N CYS A 352 -40.10 -13.81 13.95
CA CYS A 352 -38.98 -14.62 14.41
C CYS A 352 -38.08 -15.06 13.24
N HIS A 353 -38.65 -15.51 12.13
CA HIS A 353 -37.90 -15.88 10.93
C HIS A 353 -37.17 -14.68 10.30
N THR A 354 -37.85 -13.54 10.13
CA THR A 354 -37.25 -12.30 9.61
C THR A 354 -36.11 -11.80 10.49
N LEU A 355 -36.27 -11.84 11.81
CA LEU A 355 -35.24 -11.44 12.76
C LEU A 355 -34.02 -12.36 12.70
N MET A 356 -34.23 -13.69 12.70
CA MET A 356 -33.15 -14.67 12.73
C MET A 356 -32.40 -14.76 11.39
N GLU A 357 -33.12 -14.86 10.26
CA GLU A 357 -32.50 -15.02 8.95
C GLU A 357 -32.14 -13.68 8.31
N GLY A 358 -33.12 -12.78 8.15
CA GLY A 358 -32.90 -11.46 7.56
C GLY A 358 -31.97 -10.60 8.40
N GLY A 359 -32.27 -10.45 9.69
CA GLY A 359 -31.42 -9.72 10.63
C GLY A 359 -30.04 -10.38 10.80
N GLY A 360 -29.98 -11.72 10.83
CA GLY A 360 -28.73 -12.46 10.88
C GLY A 360 -27.81 -12.21 9.67
N MET A 361 -28.37 -12.18 8.46
CA MET A 361 -27.62 -11.84 7.24
C MET A 361 -27.10 -10.40 7.25
N LEU A 362 -27.88 -9.44 7.75
CA LEU A 362 -27.43 -8.05 7.88
C LEU A 362 -26.35 -7.89 8.94
N LEU A 363 -26.47 -8.59 10.08
CA LEU A 363 -25.43 -8.62 11.10
C LEU A 363 -24.13 -9.23 10.54
N LEU A 364 -24.22 -10.31 9.77
CA LEU A 364 -23.06 -10.90 9.08
C LEU A 364 -22.43 -9.89 8.11
N GLY A 365 -23.25 -9.17 7.33
CA GLY A 365 -22.79 -8.09 6.46
C GLY A 365 -22.03 -7.00 7.23
N TRP A 366 -22.57 -6.56 8.37
CA TRP A 366 -21.92 -5.60 9.26
C TRP A 366 -20.58 -6.13 9.80
N LEU A 367 -20.54 -7.37 10.29
CA LEU A 367 -19.33 -8.01 10.81
C LEU A 367 -18.24 -8.13 9.74
N LEU A 368 -18.58 -8.59 8.53
CA LEU A 368 -17.62 -8.73 7.44
C LEU A 368 -17.05 -7.38 6.97
N HIS A 369 -17.81 -6.30 7.11
CA HIS A 369 -17.35 -4.95 6.76
C HIS A 369 -16.74 -4.17 7.94
N TYR A 370 -16.71 -4.72 9.15
CA TYR A 370 -16.18 -4.01 10.33
C TYR A 370 -15.03 -4.76 11.00
N LEU A 371 -15.17 -6.07 11.22
CA LEU A 371 -14.20 -6.87 11.96
C LEU A 371 -12.80 -6.90 11.32
N PRO A 372 -12.63 -6.98 9.99
CA PRO A 372 -11.29 -7.02 9.39
C PRO A 372 -10.41 -5.82 9.76
N PHE A 373 -11.00 -4.66 10.04
CA PHE A 373 -10.25 -3.46 10.40
C PHE A 373 -9.53 -3.54 11.75
N TYR A 374 -9.92 -4.46 12.64
CA TYR A 374 -9.20 -4.72 13.90
C TYR A 374 -7.86 -5.44 13.68
N VAL A 375 -7.72 -6.15 12.57
CA VAL A 375 -6.51 -6.92 12.23
C VAL A 375 -5.59 -6.15 11.27
N MET A 376 -6.09 -5.09 10.63
CA MET A 376 -5.33 -4.29 9.68
C MET A 376 -4.33 -3.35 10.38
N GLY A 377 -3.03 -3.56 10.14
CA GLY A 377 -1.95 -2.72 10.66
C GLY A 377 -1.60 -1.48 9.82
N ARG A 378 -2.56 -0.96 9.03
CA ARG A 378 -2.38 0.22 8.17
C ARG A 378 -3.13 1.43 8.75
N ILE A 379 -2.93 2.61 8.17
CA ILE A 379 -3.67 3.82 8.49
C ILE A 379 -5.17 3.64 8.21
N LEU A 380 -6.01 4.06 9.16
CA LEU A 380 -7.46 3.91 9.08
C LEU A 380 -8.15 5.24 9.34
N TYR A 381 -9.20 5.48 8.55
CA TYR A 381 -10.01 6.69 8.59
C TYR A 381 -11.49 6.36 8.83
N TYR A 382 -12.21 7.34 9.36
CA TYR A 382 -13.62 7.23 9.73
C TYR A 382 -14.53 6.71 8.59
N HIS A 383 -14.27 7.10 7.34
CA HIS A 383 -15.06 6.69 6.18
C HIS A 383 -14.99 5.18 5.88
N HIS A 384 -14.01 4.44 6.41
CA HIS A 384 -13.93 2.99 6.23
C HIS A 384 -15.12 2.26 6.87
N TYR A 385 -15.78 2.88 7.84
CA TYR A 385 -16.95 2.32 8.50
C TYR A 385 -18.25 2.45 7.70
N PHE A 386 -18.28 3.27 6.64
CA PHE A 386 -19.53 3.59 5.91
C PHE A 386 -20.24 2.38 5.30
N PRO A 387 -19.54 1.40 4.69
CA PRO A 387 -20.19 0.17 4.25
C PRO A 387 -20.84 -0.59 5.40
N ALA A 388 -20.20 -0.68 6.57
CA ALA A 388 -20.76 -1.33 7.74
C ALA A 388 -21.98 -0.56 8.27
N VAL A 389 -21.93 0.78 8.33
CA VAL A 389 -23.08 1.62 8.74
C VAL A 389 -24.32 1.35 7.90
N LEU A 390 -24.17 1.10 6.60
CA LEU A 390 -25.31 0.78 5.74
C LEU A 390 -26.03 -0.50 6.20
N PHE A 391 -25.29 -1.57 6.51
CA PHE A 391 -25.86 -2.78 7.09
C PHE A 391 -26.47 -2.54 8.47
N SER A 392 -25.82 -1.73 9.30
CA SER A 392 -26.33 -1.36 10.62
C SER A 392 -27.64 -0.59 10.54
N SER A 393 -27.78 0.38 9.64
CA SER A 393 -29.01 1.14 9.43
C SER A 393 -30.16 0.28 8.90
N MET A 394 -29.89 -0.66 7.99
CA MET A 394 -30.91 -1.62 7.53
C MET A 394 -31.35 -2.54 8.68
N LEU A 395 -30.41 -3.00 9.51
CA LEU A 395 -30.70 -3.82 10.69
C LEU A 395 -31.54 -3.05 11.70
N THR A 396 -31.26 -1.75 11.90
CA THR A 396 -32.06 -0.86 12.75
C THR A 396 -33.50 -0.78 12.27
N GLY A 397 -33.73 -0.65 10.96
CA GLY A 397 -35.05 -0.65 10.36
C GLY A 397 -35.85 -1.92 10.71
N ILE A 398 -35.26 -3.10 10.50
CA ILE A 398 -35.89 -4.39 10.81
C ILE A 398 -36.15 -4.52 12.32
N THR A 399 -35.16 -4.17 13.15
CA THR A 399 -35.23 -4.37 14.60
C THR A 399 -36.29 -3.47 15.23
N LEU A 400 -36.33 -2.19 14.86
CA LEU A 400 -37.33 -1.25 15.37
C LEU A 400 -38.73 -1.58 14.86
N ASP A 401 -38.87 -1.99 13.60
CA ASP A 401 -40.18 -2.39 13.04
C ASP A 401 -40.75 -3.60 13.80
N ILE A 402 -39.96 -4.66 13.96
CA ILE A 402 -40.38 -5.85 14.72
C ILE A 402 -40.64 -5.51 16.19
N PHE A 403 -39.81 -4.65 16.81
CA PHE A 403 -40.00 -4.21 18.18
C PHE A 403 -41.34 -3.48 18.37
N LEU A 404 -41.65 -2.50 17.50
CA LEU A 404 -42.88 -1.73 17.54
C LEU A 404 -44.12 -2.60 17.25
N GLN A 405 -44.03 -3.53 16.31
CA GLN A 405 -45.14 -4.45 16.01
C GLN A 405 -45.41 -5.43 17.15
N ASN A 406 -44.36 -5.87 17.86
CA ASN A 406 -44.51 -6.75 19.03
C ASN A 406 -45.02 -6.03 20.29
N LEU A 407 -45.10 -4.69 20.31
CA LEU A 407 -45.75 -3.95 21.41
C LEU A 407 -47.24 -4.30 21.55
N HIS A 408 -47.88 -4.82 20.50
CA HIS A 408 -49.25 -5.33 20.57
C HIS A 408 -49.40 -6.49 21.58
N LEU A 409 -48.32 -7.18 21.93
CA LEU A 409 -48.34 -8.21 22.97
C LEU A 409 -48.54 -7.64 24.38
N LEU A 410 -48.23 -6.36 24.58
CA LEU A 410 -48.33 -5.66 25.86
C LEU A 410 -49.50 -4.66 25.90
N LEU A 411 -49.95 -4.19 24.74
CA LEU A 411 -50.94 -3.11 24.59
C LEU A 411 -52.10 -3.51 23.67
N SER A 412 -53.25 -2.84 23.83
CA SER A 412 -54.41 -3.09 22.96
C SER A 412 -54.10 -2.79 21.49
N SER A 413 -54.75 -3.52 20.57
CA SER A 413 -54.48 -3.46 19.11
C SER A 413 -54.57 -2.05 18.53
N SER A 414 -55.58 -1.28 18.94
CA SER A 414 -55.77 0.10 18.49
C SER A 414 -54.63 1.01 18.99
N ILE A 415 -54.25 0.89 20.25
CA ILE A 415 -53.16 1.70 20.84
C ILE A 415 -51.82 1.37 20.17
N SER A 416 -51.53 0.07 19.93
CA SER A 416 -50.30 -0.37 19.28
C SER A 416 -50.16 0.17 17.86
N HIS A 417 -51.22 0.22 17.07
CA HIS A 417 -51.17 0.77 15.71
C HIS A 417 -50.91 2.28 15.69
N HIS A 418 -51.53 3.04 16.59
CA HIS A 418 -51.27 4.48 16.72
C HIS A 418 -49.83 4.74 17.20
N LEU A 419 -49.34 3.97 18.17
CA LEU A 419 -47.94 4.03 18.64
C LEU A 419 -46.95 3.71 17.54
N MET A 420 -47.22 2.69 16.71
CA MET A 420 -46.34 2.33 15.60
C MET A 420 -46.25 3.45 14.56
N ARG A 421 -47.40 4.00 14.11
CA ARG A 421 -47.42 5.11 13.15
C ARG A 421 -46.82 6.39 13.73
N GLY A 422 -47.14 6.71 14.97
CA GLY A 422 -46.57 7.84 15.70
C GLY A 422 -45.06 7.71 15.86
N GLY A 423 -44.57 6.53 16.25
CA GLY A 423 -43.14 6.24 16.38
C GLY A 423 -42.38 6.39 15.06
N GLN A 424 -42.91 5.84 13.96
CA GLN A 424 -42.33 6.01 12.63
C GLN A 424 -42.27 7.49 12.20
N PHE A 425 -43.34 8.25 12.46
CA PHE A 425 -43.38 9.68 12.15
C PHE A 425 -42.39 10.49 13.00
N ILE A 426 -42.28 10.18 14.30
CA ILE A 426 -41.32 10.81 15.21
C ILE A 426 -39.88 10.51 14.76
N PHE A 427 -39.56 9.27 14.37
CA PHE A 427 -38.24 8.94 13.84
C PHE A 427 -37.93 9.72 12.56
N LEU A 428 -38.86 9.80 11.61
CA LEU A 428 -38.67 10.55 10.37
C LEU A 428 -38.40 12.04 10.64
N LEU A 429 -39.23 12.68 11.48
CA LEU A 429 -39.03 14.07 11.86
C LEU A 429 -37.71 14.27 12.61
N GLY A 430 -37.35 13.35 13.51
CA GLY A 430 -36.07 13.37 14.23
C GLY A 430 -34.86 13.27 13.29
N PHE A 431 -34.94 12.46 12.23
CA PHE A 431 -33.88 12.35 11.23
C PHE A 431 -33.75 13.62 10.38
N ILE A 432 -34.87 14.20 9.95
CA ILE A 432 -34.87 15.47 9.19
C ILE A 432 -34.32 16.59 10.06
N TYR A 433 -34.77 16.70 11.32
CA TYR A 433 -34.33 17.72 12.25
C TYR A 433 -32.84 17.58 12.61
N SER A 434 -32.38 16.36 12.89
CA SER A 434 -30.96 16.11 13.16
C SER A 434 -30.09 16.40 11.95
N PHE A 435 -30.53 16.06 10.73
CA PHE A 435 -29.81 16.47 9.52
C PHE A 435 -29.76 18.00 9.40
N TYR A 436 -30.87 18.70 9.64
CA TYR A 436 -30.90 20.16 9.61
C TYR A 436 -29.94 20.78 10.65
N LEU A 437 -29.81 20.21 11.84
CA LEU A 437 -28.84 20.70 12.83
C LEU A 437 -27.39 20.50 12.37
N PHE A 438 -27.05 19.33 11.82
CA PHE A 438 -25.67 18.97 11.48
C PHE A 438 -25.28 19.25 10.01
N HIS A 439 -26.19 19.75 9.17
CA HIS A 439 -25.91 20.08 7.77
C HIS A 439 -24.69 20.99 7.53
N PRO A 440 -24.35 21.97 8.42
CA PRO A 440 -23.20 22.85 8.19
C PRO A 440 -21.87 22.07 8.16
N LEU A 441 -21.79 20.93 8.85
CA LEU A 441 -20.60 20.08 8.83
C LEU A 441 -20.32 19.51 7.43
N SER A 442 -21.38 19.27 6.63
CA SER A 442 -21.30 18.72 5.28
C SER A 442 -21.25 19.80 4.19
N TYR A 443 -22.04 20.87 4.34
CA TYR A 443 -22.13 21.94 3.33
C TYR A 443 -21.12 23.07 3.53
N GLY A 444 -20.44 23.09 4.67
CA GLY A 444 -19.42 24.07 5.01
C GLY A 444 -19.83 24.97 6.18
N MET A 445 -18.93 25.11 7.14
CA MET A 445 -19.06 25.99 8.30
C MET A 445 -17.96 27.08 8.27
N ARG A 446 -18.23 28.22 8.91
CA ARG A 446 -17.30 29.36 9.04
C ARG A 446 -17.30 29.87 10.48
N GLY A 447 -16.28 30.64 10.84
CA GLY A 447 -16.13 31.23 12.17
C GLY A 447 -15.25 30.38 13.11
N PRO A 448 -15.25 30.67 14.42
CA PRO A 448 -14.38 29.98 15.37
C PRO A 448 -14.78 28.50 15.50
N LEU A 449 -13.85 27.68 15.97
CA LEU A 449 -14.11 26.25 16.24
C LEU A 449 -15.23 26.08 17.27
N ALA A 450 -15.94 24.96 17.25
CA ALA A 450 -17.03 24.65 18.19
C ALA A 450 -16.56 24.51 19.65
N GLN A 451 -15.25 24.56 19.89
CA GLN A 451 -14.65 24.68 21.23
C GLN A 451 -14.85 26.07 21.84
N ASP A 452 -14.93 27.11 21.00
CA ASP A 452 -15.17 28.47 21.42
C ASP A 452 -16.67 28.67 21.73
N PRO A 453 -17.04 29.12 22.95
CA PRO A 453 -18.43 29.46 23.28
C PRO A 453 -19.07 30.50 22.33
N ALA A 454 -18.27 31.33 21.67
CA ALA A 454 -18.75 32.30 20.68
C ALA A 454 -19.07 31.68 19.32
N SER A 455 -18.74 30.40 19.10
CA SER A 455 -19.04 29.69 17.85
C SER A 455 -20.52 29.37 17.72
N SER A 456 -21.08 29.60 16.54
CA SER A 456 -22.44 29.15 16.19
C SER A 456 -22.60 27.63 16.25
N MET A 457 -21.47 26.90 16.23
CA MET A 457 -21.44 25.44 16.26
C MET A 457 -21.19 24.88 17.68
N ALA A 458 -20.97 25.72 18.69
CA ALA A 458 -20.65 25.29 20.06
C ALA A 458 -21.72 24.36 20.64
N GLY A 459 -23.01 24.66 20.41
CA GLY A 459 -24.13 23.84 20.88
C GLY A 459 -24.27 22.47 20.19
N LEU A 460 -23.56 22.25 19.07
CA LEU A 460 -23.56 20.97 18.35
C LEU A 460 -22.43 20.05 18.79
N ARG A 461 -21.49 20.54 19.61
CA ARG A 461 -20.37 19.75 20.14
C ARG A 461 -20.82 18.89 21.33
N TRP A 462 -21.48 17.77 21.03
CA TRP A 462 -21.98 16.86 22.07
C TRP A 462 -20.88 15.99 22.70
N MET A 463 -19.75 15.82 22.01
CA MET A 463 -18.56 15.15 22.56
C MET A 463 -17.35 16.05 22.46
N GLU A 464 -16.51 16.05 23.50
CA GLU A 464 -15.30 16.87 23.56
C GLU A 464 -14.29 16.52 22.46
N SER A 465 -14.27 15.25 22.04
CA SER A 465 -13.43 14.73 20.95
C SER A 465 -13.84 15.22 19.56
N TRP A 466 -14.97 15.92 19.42
CA TRP A 466 -15.37 16.54 18.15
C TRP A 466 -14.69 17.90 17.99
N GLU A 467 -13.89 18.03 16.93
CA GLU A 467 -13.05 19.20 16.69
C GLU A 467 -13.35 19.87 15.34
N PHE A 468 -14.59 20.29 15.16
CA PHE A 468 -15.09 21.04 14.00
C PHE A 468 -15.22 22.54 14.27
#